data_AF-A0A7Y2G8A5-F1
#
_entry.id   AF-A0A7Y2G8A5-F1
#
_cell.length_a   1.000
_cell.length_b   1.000
_cell.length_c   1.000
_cell.angle_alpha   90.00
_cell.angle_beta   90.00
_cell.angle_gamma   90.00
#
_symmetry.space_group_name_H-M   'P 1'
#
loop_
_entity.id
_entity.type
_entity.pdbx_description
1 polymer ?
#
loop_
_entity_poly.entity_id
_entity_poly.type
_entity_poly.pdbx_seq_one_letter_code
_entity_poly.pdbx_strand_id
1 'polypeptide(L)'
;RELVGDVGDTVAVPVTLHTMNDVDAFGLDLGFPTVLLSYVRLDPGILTPGPCWNIGGNYLSALNAVRLGGSCLTPLPSGSVGTVAIVHFEIIAAGSGDFSSGGYVDDIAGYTPCESVHSTTDIDQDSWGRVKSLYQGR
;
A
#
# COMPACT_ATOMS: atom_id res chain seq x y z
N ARG A 1 5.39 6.44 6.36
CA ARG A 1 4.25 6.72 7.28
C ARG A 1 4.16 5.54 8.21
N GLU A 2 4.05 5.79 9.52
CA GLU A 2 3.92 4.74 10.53
C GLU A 2 2.49 4.16 10.53
N LEU A 3 2.36 2.84 10.65
CA LEU A 3 1.08 2.16 10.86
C LEU A 3 1.03 1.72 12.33
N VAL A 4 0.03 2.15 13.08
CA VAL A 4 -0.14 1.77 14.49
C VAL A 4 -1.47 1.05 14.64
N GLY A 5 -1.46 -0.09 15.32
CA GLY A 5 -2.65 -0.89 15.62
C GLY A 5 -2.29 -2.08 16.50
N ASP A 6 -3.29 -2.73 17.09
CA ASP A 6 -3.11 -3.90 17.95
C ASP A 6 -3.16 -5.20 17.15
N VAL A 7 -2.63 -6.29 17.72
CA VAL A 7 -2.79 -7.63 17.13
C VAL A 7 -4.28 -7.97 17.03
N GLY A 8 -4.72 -8.34 15.83
CA GLY A 8 -6.11 -8.58 15.45
C GLY A 8 -6.75 -7.39 14.70
N ASP A 9 -6.15 -6.21 14.72
CA ASP A 9 -6.65 -5.07 13.95
C ASP A 9 -6.41 -5.25 12.45
N THR A 10 -7.32 -4.69 11.64
CA THR A 10 -7.09 -4.51 10.21
C THR A 10 -6.64 -3.09 9.92
N VAL A 11 -5.45 -2.93 9.38
CA VAL A 11 -4.90 -1.64 8.94
C VAL A 11 -5.04 -1.46 7.43
N ALA A 12 -5.20 -0.22 7.00
CA ALA A 12 -5.35 0.18 5.60
C ALA A 12 -4.09 0.90 5.12
N VAL A 13 -3.45 0.36 4.08
CA VAL A 13 -2.20 0.87 3.52
C VAL A 13 -2.47 1.44 2.13
N PRO A 14 -2.53 2.77 1.98
CA PRO A 14 -2.75 3.39 0.68
C PRO A 14 -1.49 3.28 -0.19
N VAL A 15 -1.65 2.75 -1.40
CA VAL A 15 -0.63 2.73 -2.44
C VAL A 15 -0.82 3.95 -3.32
N THR A 16 0.14 4.87 -3.29
CA THR A 16 0.08 6.13 -4.02
C THR A 16 0.90 6.10 -5.29
N LEU A 17 0.39 6.72 -6.34
CA LEU A 17 1.06 6.90 -7.62
C LEU A 17 1.12 8.39 -7.96
N HIS A 18 2.25 8.81 -8.53
CA HIS A 18 2.41 10.07 -9.24
C HIS A 18 2.75 9.71 -10.69
N THR A 19 1.83 9.95 -11.62
CA THR A 19 2.00 9.53 -13.01
C THR A 19 2.88 10.51 -13.78
N MET A 20 3.89 10.01 -14.48
CA MET A 20 4.72 10.82 -15.39
C MET A 20 4.19 10.81 -16.83
N ASN A 21 3.43 9.79 -17.18
CA ASN A 21 2.74 9.62 -18.46
C ASN A 21 1.28 9.23 -18.18
N ASP A 22 0.46 9.14 -19.23
CA ASP A 22 -0.86 8.54 -19.11
C ASP A 22 -0.72 7.07 -18.69
N VAL A 23 -1.62 6.59 -17.82
CA VAL A 23 -1.61 5.21 -17.29
C VAL A 23 -2.99 4.59 -17.49
N ASP A 24 -3.11 3.67 -18.43
CA ASP A 24 -4.32 2.86 -18.64
C ASP A 24 -4.22 1.48 -17.99
N ALA A 25 -3.01 1.05 -17.61
CA ALA A 25 -2.78 -0.15 -16.83
C ALA A 25 -1.55 -0.06 -15.92
N PHE A 26 -1.59 -0.74 -14.78
CA PHE A 26 -0.46 -0.79 -13.85
C PHE A 26 -0.40 -2.11 -13.10
N GLY A 27 0.81 -2.48 -12.67
CA GLY A 27 1.00 -3.54 -11.70
C GLY A 27 2.29 -3.37 -10.92
N LEU A 28 2.27 -3.75 -9.64
CA LEU A 28 3.44 -3.70 -8.75
C LEU A 28 3.35 -4.77 -7.66
N ASP A 29 4.51 -5.14 -7.12
CA ASP A 29 4.64 -5.96 -5.93
C ASP A 29 4.81 -5.06 -4.71
N LEU A 30 3.91 -5.17 -3.73
CA LEU A 30 4.03 -4.56 -2.41
C LEU A 30 4.54 -5.63 -1.44
N GLY A 31 5.84 -5.59 -1.13
CA GLY A 31 6.45 -6.42 -0.09
C GLY A 31 6.07 -5.91 1.31
N PHE A 32 5.88 -6.83 2.24
CA PHE A 32 5.47 -6.53 3.62
C PHE A 32 6.04 -7.57 4.61
N PRO A 33 6.15 -7.23 5.91
CA PRO A 33 6.63 -8.17 6.93
C PRO A 33 5.58 -9.25 7.23
N THR A 34 5.64 -10.39 6.53
CA THR A 34 4.67 -11.50 6.65
C THR A 34 4.62 -12.17 8.02
N VAL A 35 5.60 -11.91 8.89
CA VAL A 35 5.60 -12.36 10.30
C VAL A 35 4.77 -11.44 11.20
N LEU A 36 4.47 -10.21 10.75
CA LEU A 36 3.72 -9.20 11.50
C LEU A 36 2.32 -8.96 10.90
N LEU A 37 2.20 -9.11 9.59
CA LEU A 37 1.00 -8.76 8.83
C LEU A 37 0.52 -9.92 7.95
N SER A 38 -0.79 -10.03 7.78
CA SER A 38 -1.45 -10.95 6.85
C SER A 38 -2.31 -10.18 5.85
N TYR A 39 -2.20 -10.46 4.56
CA TYR A 39 -3.02 -9.81 3.53
C TYR A 39 -4.49 -10.23 3.65
N VAL A 40 -5.40 -9.24 3.67
CA VAL A 40 -6.84 -9.47 3.79
C VAL A 40 -7.55 -9.21 2.47
N ARG A 41 -7.42 -7.99 1.93
CA ARG A 41 -8.10 -7.57 0.70
C ARG A 41 -7.47 -6.33 0.08
N LEU A 42 -7.96 -5.98 -1.11
CA LEU A 42 -7.61 -4.78 -1.85
C LEU A 42 -8.88 -4.00 -2.19
N ASP A 43 -8.91 -2.72 -1.85
CA ASP A 43 -9.98 -1.80 -2.22
C ASP A 43 -9.44 -0.78 -3.26
N PRO A 44 -10.26 -0.30 -4.22
CA PRO A 44 -9.85 0.75 -5.16
C PRO A 44 -9.46 2.06 -4.47
N GLY A 45 -8.54 2.80 -5.07
CA GLY A 45 -8.12 4.11 -4.61
C GLY A 45 -8.87 5.27 -5.29
N ILE A 46 -8.56 6.51 -4.91
CA ILE A 46 -9.17 7.72 -5.47
C ILE A 46 -8.80 7.96 -6.94
N LEU A 47 -7.68 7.41 -7.42
CA LEU A 47 -7.27 7.44 -8.82
C LEU A 47 -7.90 6.32 -9.66
N THR A 48 -8.42 5.29 -9.01
CA THR A 48 -9.07 4.15 -9.69
C THR A 48 -10.56 4.04 -9.32
N PRO A 49 -11.34 5.14 -9.27
CA PRO A 49 -12.73 5.07 -8.83
C PRO A 49 -13.62 4.54 -9.97
N GLY A 50 -14.56 3.67 -9.62
CA GLY A 50 -15.67 3.29 -10.49
C GLY A 50 -15.45 2.04 -11.36
N PRO A 51 -16.43 1.69 -12.21
CA PRO A 51 -16.54 0.38 -12.85
C PRO A 51 -15.55 0.14 -13.99
N CYS A 52 -14.81 1.16 -14.44
CA CYS A 52 -13.88 0.99 -15.55
C CYS A 52 -12.55 0.40 -15.11
N TRP A 53 -12.15 0.62 -13.85
CA TRP A 53 -10.90 0.11 -13.29
C TRP A 53 -11.13 -1.28 -12.69
N ASN A 54 -10.57 -2.29 -13.35
CA ASN A 54 -10.56 -3.66 -12.84
C ASN A 54 -9.35 -3.85 -11.93
N ILE A 55 -9.52 -3.57 -10.63
CA ILE A 55 -8.45 -3.65 -9.64
C ILE A 55 -8.42 -5.05 -9.01
N GLY A 56 -7.23 -5.63 -8.91
CA GLY A 56 -7.02 -6.95 -8.33
C GLY A 56 -5.71 -7.04 -7.54
N GLY A 57 -5.70 -7.92 -6.54
CA GLY A 57 -4.55 -8.16 -5.68
C GLY A 57 -4.44 -9.63 -5.30
N ASN A 58 -3.24 -10.18 -5.37
CA ASN A 58 -2.96 -11.55 -4.95
C ASN A 58 -1.67 -11.64 -4.13
N TYR A 59 -1.70 -12.41 -3.05
CA TYR A 59 -0.51 -12.68 -2.24
C TYR A 59 0.39 -13.70 -2.95
N LEU A 60 1.66 -13.34 -3.10
CA LEU A 60 2.71 -14.14 -3.70
C LEU A 60 3.69 -14.59 -2.61
N SER A 61 3.47 -15.79 -2.07
CA SER A 61 4.27 -16.35 -0.97
C SER A 61 5.76 -16.44 -1.28
N ALA A 62 6.14 -16.75 -2.52
CA ALA A 62 7.53 -16.82 -2.95
C ALA A 62 8.26 -15.46 -2.89
N LEU A 63 7.53 -14.35 -2.89
CA LEU A 63 8.07 -12.99 -2.88
C LEU A 63 7.80 -12.24 -1.57
N ASN A 64 7.04 -12.83 -0.63
CA ASN A 64 6.51 -12.14 0.55
C ASN A 64 5.86 -10.78 0.19
N ALA A 65 5.07 -10.78 -0.89
CA ALA A 65 4.50 -9.56 -1.45
C ALA A 65 3.06 -9.78 -1.93
N VAL A 66 2.28 -8.70 -2.00
CA VAL A 66 1.01 -8.65 -2.72
C VAL A 66 1.27 -8.08 -4.10
N ARG A 67 1.03 -8.86 -5.16
CA ARG A 67 0.95 -8.33 -6.53
C ARG A 67 -0.40 -7.67 -6.69
N LEU A 68 -0.41 -6.36 -6.87
CA LEU A 68 -1.60 -5.58 -7.12
C LEU A 68 -1.51 -4.86 -8.46
N GLY A 69 -2.66 -4.62 -9.08
CA GLY A 69 -2.73 -3.94 -10.36
C GLY A 69 -4.15 -3.72 -10.81
N GLY A 70 -4.28 -3.09 -11.97
CA GLY A 70 -5.53 -2.97 -12.69
C GLY A 70 -5.39 -2.22 -13.98
N SER A 71 -6.50 -2.15 -14.71
CA SER A 71 -6.56 -1.45 -15.99
C SER A 71 -7.95 -0.85 -16.23
N CYS A 72 -7.98 0.20 -17.05
CA CYS A 72 -9.19 0.86 -17.55
C CYS A 72 -8.93 1.43 -18.96
N LEU A 73 -9.92 1.40 -19.85
CA LEU A 73 -9.82 2.01 -21.18
C LEU A 73 -9.72 3.55 -21.16
N THR A 74 -10.02 4.17 -20.03
CA THR A 74 -9.85 5.60 -19.80
C THR A 74 -8.61 5.79 -18.92
N PRO A 75 -7.49 6.25 -19.48
CA PRO A 75 -6.24 6.39 -18.73
C PRO A 75 -6.36 7.43 -17.63
N LEU A 76 -5.58 7.21 -16.58
CA LEU A 76 -5.15 8.26 -15.67
C LEU A 76 -4.26 9.24 -16.44
N PRO A 77 -4.60 10.54 -16.51
CA PRO A 77 -3.76 11.51 -17.19
C PRO A 77 -2.38 11.65 -16.54
N SER A 78 -1.36 11.98 -17.32
CA SER A 78 -0.05 12.41 -16.83
C SER A 78 -0.17 13.54 -15.80
N GLY A 79 0.64 13.49 -14.74
CA GLY A 79 0.62 14.42 -13.61
C GLY A 79 -0.45 14.11 -12.55
N SER A 80 -1.19 13.00 -12.68
CA SER A 80 -2.12 12.56 -11.64
C SER A 80 -1.36 12.15 -10.38
N VAL A 81 -1.83 12.61 -9.21
CA VAL A 81 -1.27 12.25 -7.90
C VAL A 81 -2.38 11.76 -6.99
N GLY A 82 -2.22 10.57 -6.43
CA GLY A 82 -3.20 10.02 -5.49
C GLY A 82 -3.06 8.53 -5.25
N THR A 83 -4.02 7.95 -4.54
CA THR A 83 -4.06 6.53 -4.21
C THR A 83 -4.64 5.71 -5.36
N VAL A 84 -3.94 4.68 -5.82
CA VAL A 84 -4.41 3.73 -6.85
C VAL A 84 -5.03 2.46 -6.27
N ALA A 85 -4.68 2.11 -5.04
CA ALA A 85 -5.29 1.01 -4.30
C ALA A 85 -5.09 1.17 -2.79
N ILE A 86 -5.94 0.54 -1.99
CA ILE A 86 -5.82 0.46 -0.53
C ILE A 86 -5.68 -1.02 -0.17
N VAL A 87 -4.52 -1.40 0.34
CA VAL A 87 -4.24 -2.78 0.75
C VAL A 87 -4.59 -2.92 2.22
N HIS A 88 -5.42 -3.90 2.55
CA HIS A 88 -5.79 -4.19 3.93
C HIS A 88 -4.96 -5.36 4.46
N PHE A 89 -4.34 -5.15 5.62
CA PHE A 89 -3.59 -6.17 6.34
C PHE A 89 -4.17 -6.37 7.74
N GLU A 90 -4.25 -7.61 8.19
CA GLU A 90 -4.46 -7.96 9.60
C GLU A 90 -3.11 -7.97 10.31
N ILE A 91 -3.03 -7.34 11.49
CA ILE A 91 -1.86 -7.41 12.36
C ILE A 91 -1.90 -8.74 13.12
N ILE A 92 -0.95 -9.62 12.85
CA ILE A 92 -0.89 -10.96 13.45
C ILE A 92 0.19 -11.09 14.54
N ALA A 93 1.11 -10.13 14.64
CA ALA A 93 2.12 -10.08 15.70
C ALA A 93 2.63 -8.66 15.95
N ALA A 94 3.12 -8.42 17.17
CA ALA A 94 3.82 -7.19 17.54
C ALA A 94 5.26 -7.17 16.99
N GLY A 95 5.73 -6.01 16.56
CA GLY A 95 7.09 -5.82 16.04
C GLY A 95 7.13 -4.71 15.01
N SER A 96 8.29 -4.46 14.39
CA SER A 96 8.47 -3.44 13.35
C SER A 96 8.97 -4.08 12.06
N GLY A 97 8.54 -3.57 10.91
CA GLY A 97 8.99 -4.08 9.62
C GLY A 97 8.60 -3.20 8.44
N ASP A 98 9.47 -3.11 7.46
CA ASP A 98 9.31 -2.18 6.34
C ASP A 98 8.45 -2.75 5.21
N PHE A 99 7.75 -1.86 4.52
CA PHE A 99 7.17 -2.16 3.22
C PHE A 99 8.22 -1.92 2.13
N SER A 100 8.14 -2.71 1.07
CA SER A 100 8.90 -2.47 -0.14
C SER A 100 7.97 -2.42 -1.35
N SER A 101 8.37 -1.69 -2.37
CA SER A 101 7.64 -1.62 -3.64
C SER A 101 8.58 -1.93 -4.79
N GLY A 102 8.11 -2.73 -5.74
CA GLY A 102 8.92 -3.17 -6.87
C GLY A 102 8.09 -3.93 -7.90
N GLY A 103 8.77 -4.71 -8.74
CA GLY A 103 8.10 -5.54 -9.74
C GLY A 103 7.19 -4.77 -10.69
N TYR A 104 7.47 -3.48 -10.92
CA TYR A 104 6.63 -2.60 -11.71
C TYR A 104 6.49 -3.10 -13.14
N VAL A 105 5.25 -3.16 -13.63
CA VAL A 105 4.91 -3.60 -14.99
C VAL A 105 3.94 -2.61 -15.63
N ASP A 106 3.75 -2.78 -16.94
CA ASP A 106 2.85 -1.98 -17.76
C ASP A 106 3.30 -0.51 -17.87
N ASP A 107 2.39 0.46 -17.89
CA ASP A 107 2.71 1.89 -18.00
C ASP A 107 3.56 2.44 -16.84
N ILE A 108 3.66 1.68 -15.74
CA ILE A 108 4.53 2.01 -14.62
C ILE A 108 5.86 1.23 -14.62
N ALA A 109 6.15 0.45 -15.66
CA ALA A 109 7.44 -0.24 -15.79
C ALA A 109 8.62 0.75 -15.75
N GLY A 110 9.63 0.43 -14.95
CA GLY A 110 10.80 1.31 -14.76
C GLY A 110 10.55 2.51 -13.83
N TYR A 111 9.37 2.62 -13.21
CA TYR A 111 9.15 3.60 -12.15
C TYR A 111 10.15 3.38 -11.01
N THR A 112 10.69 4.49 -10.51
CA THR A 112 11.51 4.51 -9.29
C THR A 112 10.68 5.18 -8.21
N PRO A 113 10.36 4.50 -7.10
CA PRO A 113 9.59 5.12 -6.02
C PRO A 113 10.37 6.30 -5.45
N CYS A 114 9.69 7.43 -5.24
CA CYS A 114 10.33 8.63 -4.71
C CYS A 114 10.81 8.47 -3.26
N GLU A 115 10.21 7.55 -2.49
CA GLU A 115 10.61 7.25 -1.10
C GLU A 115 10.28 5.78 -0.73
N SER A 116 11.12 5.16 0.08
CA SER A 116 10.83 3.89 0.75
C SER A 116 9.75 4.13 1.80
N VAL A 117 8.61 3.43 1.73
CA VAL A 117 7.61 3.49 2.80
C VAL A 117 8.12 2.68 4.00
N HIS A 118 8.83 3.33 4.92
CA HIS A 118 9.10 2.75 6.24
C HIS A 118 7.79 2.73 7.04
N SER A 119 7.40 1.54 7.50
CA SER A 119 6.34 1.37 8.49
C SER A 119 6.97 0.81 9.75
N THR A 120 7.15 1.65 10.75
CA THR A 120 7.21 1.11 12.11
C THR A 120 5.79 0.66 12.47
N THR A 121 5.67 -0.50 13.09
CA THR A 121 4.47 -0.87 13.84
C THR A 121 4.89 -0.79 15.29
N ASP A 122 4.75 0.39 15.91
CA ASP A 122 5.02 0.55 17.33
C ASP A 122 3.80 0.00 18.09
N ILE A 123 3.79 -1.33 18.30
CA ILE A 123 2.73 -2.06 19.01
C ILE A 123 3.20 -2.19 20.46
N ASP A 124 2.93 -1.16 21.26
CA ASP A 124 3.22 -1.17 22.70
C ASP A 124 2.20 -2.11 23.37
N GLN A 125 2.68 -3.29 23.82
CA GLN A 125 1.83 -4.27 24.53
C GLN A 125 1.46 -3.83 25.96
N ASP A 126 1.81 -2.63 26.40
CA ASP A 126 1.51 -2.12 27.73
C ASP A 126 0.38 -1.08 27.70
N SER A 127 -0.84 -1.60 27.86
CA SER A 127 -2.06 -0.80 27.98
C SER A 127 -2.07 0.10 29.22
N TRP A 128 -1.45 1.28 29.23
CA TRP A 128 -1.83 2.47 30.04
C TRP A 128 -1.32 3.78 29.42
N GLY A 129 -2.03 4.27 28.40
CA GLY A 129 -2.12 5.70 28.05
C GLY A 129 -0.87 6.40 27.49
N ARG A 130 -0.76 6.46 26.15
CA ARG A 130 -0.30 7.66 25.41
C ARG A 130 -0.57 7.51 23.92
N VAL A 131 -1.53 8.29 23.43
CA VAL A 131 -1.62 8.66 22.02
C VAL A 131 -0.43 9.58 21.73
N LYS A 132 0.59 9.13 20.99
CA LYS A 132 1.55 10.05 20.36
C LYS A 132 0.88 10.65 19.12
N SER A 133 0.05 11.66 19.36
CA SER A 133 -0.25 12.66 18.36
C SER A 133 1.03 13.46 18.09
N LEU A 134 1.63 13.32 16.93
CA LEU A 134 2.53 14.34 16.38
C LEU A 134 2.06 14.74 14.98
N TYR A 135 0.98 15.52 14.95
CA TYR A 135 0.95 16.69 14.09
C TYR A 135 1.83 17.78 14.72
N GLN A 136 2.98 18.06 14.11
CA GLN A 136 3.60 19.39 14.01
C GLN A 136 4.32 19.39 12.66
N GLY A 137 4.00 20.20 11.65
CA GLY A 137 3.45 21.54 11.71
C GLY A 137 4.56 22.59 11.68
N ARG A 138 5.38 22.61 10.61
CA ARG A 138 5.74 23.78 9.78
C ARG A 138 6.77 23.41 8.73
#